data_AF-A0A928RHK6-F1
#
_entry.id   AF-A0A928RHK6-F1
#
_cell.length_a   1.000
_cell.length_b   1.000
_cell.length_c   1.000
_cell.angle_alpha   90.00
_cell.angle_beta   90.00
_cell.angle_gamma   90.00
#
_symmetry.space_group_name_H-M   'P 1'
#
loop_
_entity.id
_entity.type
_entity.pdbx_description
1 polymer ?
#
loop_
_entity_poly.entity_id
_entity_poly.type
_entity_poly.pdbx_seq_one_letter_code
_entity_poly.pdbx_strand_id
1 'polypeptide(L)' 'ARGDDVRITDADLTIVRQYNQQKRCRNCGYETTEDFDFCPKCGEKL' A
#
# COMPACT_ATOMS: atom_id res chain seq x y z
N ALA A 1 22.24 3.13 30.83
CA ALA A 1 21.75 2.53 29.58
C ALA A 1 22.37 3.29 28.43
N ARG A 2 23.25 2.67 27.63
CA ARG A 2 23.82 3.32 26.45
C ARG A 2 22.92 2.93 25.27
N GLY A 3 22.18 3.90 24.74
CA GLY A 3 21.50 3.73 23.47
C GLY A 3 22.55 3.88 22.38
N ASP A 4 22.89 2.78 21.72
CA ASP A 4 23.73 2.83 20.54
C ASP A 4 22.95 3.47 19.39
N ASP A 5 23.60 4.39 18.66
CA ASP A 5 23.06 5.06 17.49
C ASP A 5 22.97 4.06 16.32
N VAL A 6 21.83 3.36 16.24
CA VAL A 6 21.55 2.43 15.14
C VAL A 6 21.18 3.23 13.90
N ARG A 7 22.06 3.19 12.89
CA ARG A 7 21.79 3.76 11.56
C ARG A 7 21.13 2.70 10.69
N ILE A 8 19.81 2.78 10.53
CA ILE A 8 19.06 1.94 9.60
C ILE A 8 19.20 2.54 8.20
N THR A 9 19.57 1.70 7.23
CA THR A 9 19.70 2.04 5.81
C THR A 9 18.68 1.26 4.98
N ASP A 10 18.43 1.67 3.73
CA ASP A 10 17.51 0.95 2.84
C ASP A 10 17.93 -0.51 2.58
N ALA A 11 19.23 -0.81 2.71
CA ALA A 11 19.75 -2.18 2.58
C ALA A 11 19.31 -3.10 3.75
N ASP A 12 18.91 -2.51 4.88
CA ASP A 12 18.39 -3.24 6.04
C ASP A 12 16.88 -3.53 5.92
N LEU A 13 16.22 -2.98 4.90
CA LEU A 13 14.78 -3.17 4.66
C LEU A 13 14.52 -4.42 3.83
N THR A 14 13.55 -5.22 4.24
CA THR A 14 13.00 -6.33 3.43
C THR A 14 11.59 -5.98 2.95
N ILE A 15 11.35 -6.04 1.65
CA ILE A 15 10.01 -5.82 1.09
C ILE A 15 9.13 -7.02 1.45
N VAL A 16 8.32 -6.86 2.49
CA VAL A 16 7.42 -7.92 2.98
C VAL A 16 6.18 -8.11 2.10
N ARG A 17 5.73 -7.07 1.38
CA ARG A 17 4.65 -7.15 0.37
C ARG A 17 4.88 -6.11 -0.73
N GLN A 18 4.98 -6.54 -1.99
CA GLN A 18 4.89 -5.64 -3.12
C GLN A 18 3.41 -5.28 -3.34
N TYR A 19 3.00 -4.09 -2.87
CA TYR A 19 1.68 -3.50 -3.12
C TYR A 19 1.56 -3.03 -4.58
N ASN A 20 1.60 -3.97 -5.53
CA ASN A 20 1.37 -3.72 -6.96
C ASN A 20 -0.03 -4.19 -7.40
N GLN A 21 -0.98 -4.28 -6.48
CA GLN A 21 -2.37 -4.62 -6.78
C GLN A 21 -3.17 -3.34 -7.05
N GLN A 22 -2.84 -2.65 -8.14
CA GLN A 22 -3.67 -1.56 -8.62
C GLN A 22 -4.99 -2.13 -9.11
N LYS A 23 -6.05 -1.94 -8.32
CA LYS A 23 -7.43 -2.29 -8.67
C LYS A 23 -8.08 -1.06 -9.32
N ARG A 24 -8.79 -1.27 -10.43
CA ARG A 24 -9.54 -0.20 -11.09
C ARG A 24 -11.03 -0.45 -10.93
N CYS A 25 -11.74 0.54 -10.38
CA CYS A 25 -13.18 0.47 -10.26
C CYS A 25 -13.83 0.37 -11.65
N ARG A 26 -14.67 -0.64 -11.86
CA ARG A 26 -15.40 -0.85 -13.13
C ARG A 26 -16.53 0.16 -13.37
N ASN A 27 -17.02 0.81 -12.30
CA ASN A 27 -18.14 1.75 -12.38
C ASN A 27 -17.65 3.19 -12.65
N CYS A 28 -16.67 3.69 -11.89
CA CYS A 28 -16.18 5.08 -12.05
C CYS A 28 -14.77 5.22 -12.64
N GLY A 29 -14.03 4.12 -12.84
CA GLY A 29 -12.68 4.15 -13.38
C GLY A 29 -11.57 4.54 -12.39
N TYR A 30 -11.90 4.81 -11.12
CA TYR A 30 -10.92 5.18 -10.10
C TYR A 30 -9.92 4.04 -9.84
N GLU A 31 -8.63 4.35 -9.88
CA GLU A 31 -7.54 3.43 -9.58
C GLU A 31 -7.19 3.50 -8.10
N THR A 32 -7.14 2.34 -7.46
CA THR A 32 -6.87 2.17 -6.04
C THR A 32 -5.68 1.24 -5.89
N THR A 33 -4.73 1.64 -5.06
CA THR A 33 -3.46 0.94 -4.82
C THR A 33 -3.53 -0.01 -3.62
N GLU A 34 -4.69 -0.11 -2.98
CA GLU A 34 -4.89 -0.84 -1.73
C GLU A 34 -5.90 -1.98 -1.90
N ASP A 35 -5.91 -2.88 -0.92
CA ASP A 35 -6.86 -3.98 -0.79
C ASP A 35 -8.24 -3.50 -0.29
N PHE A 36 -8.73 -2.38 -0.80
CA PHE A 36 -10.08 -1.93 -0.49
C PHE A 36 -11.12 -2.85 -1.14
N ASP A 37 -12.16 -3.20 -0.38
CA ASP A 37 -13.33 -3.95 -0.88
C ASP A 37 -14.27 -3.05 -1.70
N PHE A 38 -14.27 -1.74 -1.43
CA PHE A 38 -15.19 -0.76 -2.02
C PHE A 38 -14.47 0.47 -2.53
N CYS A 39 -15.00 1.05 -3.60
CA CYS A 39 -14.45 2.23 -4.23
C CYS A 39 -14.72 3.48 -3.38
N PRO A 40 -13.69 4.26 -2.99
CA PRO A 40 -13.87 5.46 -2.16
C PRO A 40 -14.59 6.60 -2.88
N LYS A 41 -14.75 6.52 -4.21
CA LYS A 41 -15.39 7.56 -5.02
C LYS A 41 -16.88 7.31 -5.24
N CYS A 42 -17.27 6.06 -5.49
CA CYS A 42 -18.65 5.72 -5.86
C CYS A 42 -19.31 4.66 -4.96
N GLY A 43 -18.57 4.05 -4.03
CA GLY A 43 -19.08 3.00 -3.15
C GLY A 43 -19.28 1.62 -3.82
N GLU A 44 -18.95 1.48 -5.11
CA GLU A 44 -19.04 0.21 -5.82
C GLU A 44 -18.00 -0.80 -5.30
N LYS A 45 -18.34 -2.09 -5.30
CA LYS A 45 -17.38 -3.14 -4.96
C LYS A 45 -16.26 -3.22 -6.02
N LEU A 46 -15.00 -3.18 -5.57
CA LEU A 46 -13.81 -3.16 -6.42
C LEU A 46 -13.50 -4.54 -7.05
#